data_AF-R6T7C4-F1
#
_entry.id   AF-R6T7C4-F1
#
_cell.length_a   1.000
_cell.length_b   1.000
_cell.length_c   1.000
_cell.angle_alpha   90.00
_cell.angle_beta   90.00
_cell.angle_gamma   90.00
#
_symmetry.space_group_name_H-M   'P 1'
#
loop_
_entity.id
_entity.type
_entity.pdbx_description
1 polymer ?
#
loop_
_entity_poly.entity_id
_entity_poly.type
_entity_poly.pdbx_seq_one_letter_code
_entity_poly.pdbx_strand_id
1 'polypeptide(L)' 'MTQTAIVPCFSTPLGVFISCPTCKAKRLMRLYPETSGTGVALFCRRCKRELVVDIQPGTGPDRVTLREINAAAG' A
#
# COMPACT_ATOMS: atom_id res chain seq x y z
N MET A 1 9.09 4.29 -19.10
CA MET A 1 7.80 4.62 -18.46
C MET A 1 7.58 3.57 -17.39
N THR A 2 7.89 3.88 -16.13
CA THR A 2 7.67 2.96 -15.00
C THR A 2 6.17 2.88 -14.72
N GLN A 3 5.61 1.68 -14.80
CA GLN A 3 4.18 1.46 -14.63
C GLN A 3 3.90 1.39 -13.12
N THR A 4 3.59 2.54 -12.52
CA THR A 4 3.26 2.62 -11.09
C THR A 4 1.96 1.86 -10.80
N ALA A 5 2.07 0.71 -10.15
CA ALA A 5 0.90 -0.11 -9.81
C ALA A 5 0.19 0.43 -8.56
N ILE A 6 -1.08 0.84 -8.70
CA ILE A 6 -1.92 1.29 -7.58
C ILE A 6 -2.17 0.10 -6.63
N VAL A 7 -1.96 0.32 -5.33
CA VAL A 7 -2.31 -0.65 -4.30
C VAL A 7 -3.77 -0.44 -3.88
N PRO A 8 -4.62 -1.47 -3.97
CA PRO A 8 -6.03 -1.34 -3.65
C PRO A 8 -6.25 -1.00 -2.18
N CYS A 9 -7.09 0.00 -1.93
CA CYS A 9 -7.58 0.35 -0.61
C CYS A 9 -8.98 -0.27 -0.36
N PHE A 10 -9.25 -0.65 0.89
CA PHE A 10 -10.52 -1.18 1.36
C PHE A 10 -11.14 -0.21 2.36
N SER A 11 -12.28 0.37 1.98
CA SER A 11 -13.03 1.33 2.80
C SER A 11 -14.08 0.62 3.65
N THR A 12 -14.21 1.08 4.90
CA THR A 12 -15.23 0.64 5.86
C THR A 12 -15.79 1.86 6.59
N PRO A 13 -16.94 1.75 7.28
CA PRO A 13 -17.42 2.83 8.15
C PRO A 13 -16.42 3.27 9.22
N LEU A 14 -15.46 2.40 9.59
CA LEU A 14 -14.41 2.69 10.57
C LEU A 14 -13.15 3.32 9.96
N GLY A 15 -13.06 3.43 8.64
CA GLY A 15 -11.91 4.02 7.94
C GLY A 15 -11.44 3.23 6.74
N VAL A 16 -10.34 3.71 6.15
CA VAL A 16 -9.72 3.18 4.93
C VAL A 16 -8.47 2.38 5.28
N PHE A 17 -8.27 1.27 4.59
CA PHE A 17 -7.14 0.39 4.85
C PHE A 17 -6.45 -0.06 3.57
N ILE A 18 -5.14 -0.22 3.61
CA ILE A 18 -4.39 -0.87 2.54
C ILE A 18 -4.77 -2.36 2.49
N SER A 19 -5.03 -2.86 1.28
CA SER A 19 -5.20 -4.29 1.01
C SER A 19 -3.94 -4.88 0.40
N CYS A 20 -3.64 -6.15 0.71
CA CYS A 20 -2.55 -6.85 0.06
C CYS A 20 -2.87 -7.06 -1.43
N PRO A 21 -2.04 -6.57 -2.37
CA PRO A 21 -2.31 -6.74 -3.79
C PRO A 21 -2.24 -8.20 -4.24
N THR A 22 -1.47 -9.04 -3.54
CA THR A 22 -1.32 -10.47 -3.81
C THR A 22 -2.52 -11.30 -3.33
N CYS A 23 -2.77 -11.34 -2.01
CA CYS A 23 -3.74 -12.28 -1.42
C CYS A 23 -5.07 -11.62 -1.01
N LYS A 24 -5.24 -10.33 -1.32
CA LYS A 24 -6.43 -9.52 -1.02
C LYS A 24 -6.82 -9.50 0.46
N ALA A 25 -5.87 -9.78 1.37
CA ALA A 25 -6.06 -9.55 2.79
C ALA A 25 -6.39 -8.07 3.00
N LYS A 26 -7.51 -7.82 3.67
CA LYS A 26 -8.03 -6.49 3.96
C LYS A 26 -7.44 -6.08 5.32
N ARG A 27 -7.01 -4.82 5.48
CA ARG A 27 -6.48 -4.24 6.74
C ARG A 27 -4.99 -4.52 7.04
N LEU A 28 -4.09 -4.25 6.09
CA LEU A 28 -2.65 -4.25 6.37
C LEU A 28 -2.23 -3.05 7.22
N MET A 29 -2.71 -1.87 6.83
CA MET A 29 -2.45 -0.60 7.52
C MET A 29 -3.68 0.28 7.38
N ARG A 30 -4.03 1.02 8.44
CA ARG A 30 -5.08 2.04 8.40
C ARG A 30 -4.52 3.34 7.82
N LEU A 31 -5.29 3.99 6.96
CA LEU A 31 -4.95 5.27 6.36
C LEU A 31 -5.87 6.36 6.90
N TYR A 32 -5.27 7.47 7.32
CA TYR A 32 -5.93 8.72 7.66
C TYR A 32 -5.69 9.75 6.55
N PRO A 33 -6.51 10.81 6.41
CA PRO A 33 -6.31 11.83 5.39
C PRO A 33 -4.88 12.40 5.37
N GLU A 34 -4.31 12.63 6.55
CA GLU A 34 -2.95 13.14 6.77
C GLU A 34 -1.85 12.08 6.62
N THR A 35 -2.19 10.79 6.50
CA THR A 35 -1.18 9.74 6.32
C THR A 35 -0.47 9.94 4.98
N SER A 36 0.83 10.17 5.05
CA SER A 36 1.75 10.25 3.91
C SER A 36 3.07 9.58 4.25
N GLY A 37 3.77 9.07 3.24
CA GLY A 37 5.07 8.45 3.42
C GLY A 37 5.66 7.95 2.12
N THR A 38 6.98 7.82 2.10
CA THR A 38 7.74 7.39 0.93
C THR A 38 8.58 6.19 1.32
N GLY A 39 8.49 5.10 0.57
CA GLY A 39 9.23 3.86 0.85
C GLY A 39 8.74 3.14 2.11
N VAL A 40 7.44 3.21 2.41
CA VAL A 40 6.84 2.57 3.59
C VAL A 40 6.78 1.06 3.37
N ALA A 41 7.52 0.30 4.18
CA ALA A 41 7.46 -1.16 4.18
C ALA A 41 6.18 -1.65 4.87
N LEU A 42 5.45 -2.54 4.20
CA LEU A 42 4.23 -3.18 4.69
C LEU A 42 4.38 -4.70 4.62
N PHE A 43 4.04 -5.37 5.71
CA PHE A 43 4.08 -6.82 5.79
C PHE A 43 2.67 -7.41 5.82
N CYS A 44 2.37 -8.30 4.87
CA CYS A 44 1.11 -9.03 4.86
C CYS A 44 1.18 -10.27 5.77
N ARG A 45 0.51 -10.23 6.92
CA ARG A 45 0.46 -11.37 7.86
C ARG A 45 -0.20 -12.64 7.27
N ARG A 46 -1.02 -12.53 6.23
CA ARG A 46 -1.70 -13.67 5.59
C ARG A 46 -0.81 -14.45 4.63
N CYS A 47 -0.18 -13.76 3.66
CA CYS A 47 0.66 -14.40 2.65
C CYS A 47 2.16 -14.23 2.89
N LYS A 48 2.55 -13.59 3.99
CA LYS A 48 3.93 -13.37 4.44
C LYS A 48 4.83 -12.64 3.44
N ARG A 49 4.24 -11.86 2.52
CA ARG A 49 4.97 -11.02 1.57
C ARG A 49 5.15 -9.62 2.14
N GLU A 50 6.30 -9.05 1.86
CA GLU A 50 6.58 -7.64 2.07
C GLU A 50 6.33 -6.86 0.79
N LEU A 51 5.86 -5.63 0.93
CA LEU A 51 5.68 -4.65 -0.15
C LEU A 51 6.15 -3.29 0.35
N VAL A 52 6.81 -2.54 -0.53
CA VAL A 52 7.19 -1.15 -0.25
C VAL A 52 6.26 -0.25 -1.04
N VAL A 53 5.68 0.76 -0.39
CA VAL A 53 4.70 1.66 -0.99
C VAL A 53 5.06 3.12 -0.77
N ASP A 54 4.59 3.95 -1.68
CA ASP A 54 4.49 5.39 -1.46
C ASP A 54 3.02 5.75 -1.20
N ILE A 55 2.78 6.63 -0.23
CA ILE A 55 1.47 7.03 0.27
C ILE A 55 1.37 8.56 0.18
N GLN A 56 0.42 9.04 -0.63
CA GLN A 56 0.09 10.46 -0.71
C GLN A 56 -1.02 10.81 0.30
N PRO A 57 -1.00 12.04 0.85
CA PRO A 57 -2.10 12.52 1.70
C PRO A 57 -3.39 12.67 0.88
N GLY A 58 -4.53 12.75 1.57
CA GLY A 58 -5.86 12.94 0.99
C GLY A 58 -6.82 11.78 1.25
N THR A 59 -7.93 11.74 0.53
CA THR A 59 -8.99 10.72 0.70
C THR A 59 -9.22 9.88 -0.55
N GLY A 60 -8.46 10.14 -1.61
CA GLY A 60 -8.55 9.44 -2.89
C GLY A 60 -8.19 7.94 -2.79
N PRO A 61 -8.82 7.07 -3.60
CA PRO A 61 -8.57 5.62 -3.59
C PRO A 61 -7.23 5.22 -4.25
N ASP A 62 -6.60 6.11 -4.99
CA ASP A 62 -5.41 5.94 -5.83
C ASP A 62 -4.12 6.48 -5.18
N ARG A 63 -4.18 6.88 -3.91
CA ARG A 63 -3.08 7.53 -3.19
C ARG A 63 -2.01 6.59 -2.62
N VAL A 64 -2.10 5.29 -2.90
CA VAL A 64 -1.10 4.29 -2.49
C VAL A 64 -0.58 3.58 -3.72
N THR A 65 0.73 3.62 -3.92
CA THR A 65 1.38 3.01 -5.08
C THR A 65 2.47 2.06 -4.65
N LEU A 66 2.61 0.94 -5.37
CA LEU A 66 3.77 0.07 -5.19
C LEU A 66 5.01 0.83 -5.64
N ARG A 67 6.03 0.78 -4.79
CA ARG A 67 7.36 1.22 -5.17
C ARG A 67 8.05 0.06 -5.86
N GLU A 68 8.55 0.30 -7.06
CA GLU A 68 9.50 -0.61 -7.70
C GLU A 68 10.78 -0.61 -6.86
N ILE A 69 10.95 -1.67 -6.06
CA ILE A 69 12.26 -2.00 -5.52
C ILE A 69 12.93 -2.73 -6.67
N ASN A 70 13.78 -2.03 -7.44
CA ASN A 70 14.71 -2.74 -8.31
C ASN A 70 15.41 -3.78 -7.43
N ALA A 71 15.28 -5.05 -7.78
CA ALA A 71 16.03 -6.14 -7.16
C ALA A 71 17.51 -5.95 -7.53
N ALA A 72 18.15 -4.96 -6.92
CA ALA A 72 19.56 -4.65 -7.03
C ALA A 72 20.17 -4.91 -5.65
N ALA A 73 20.43 -6.19 -5.40
CA ALA A 73 21.45 -6.69 -4.49
C ALA A 73 21.61 -8.19 -4.79
N GLY A 74 22.27 -8.48 -5.91
CA GLY A 74 23.04 -9.72 -6.05
C GLY A 74 24.33 -9.62 -5.25
#